data_AF-A0A5C7ZG54-F1
#
_entry.id   AF-A0A5C7ZG54-F1
#
_cell.length_a   1.000
_cell.length_b   1.000
_cell.length_c   1.000
_cell.angle_alpha   90.00
_cell.angle_beta   90.00
_cell.angle_gamma   90.00
#
_symmetry.space_group_name_H-M   'P 1'
#
loop_
_entity.id
_entity.type
_entity.pdbx_description
1 polymer ?
#
loop_
_entity_poly.entity_id
_entity_poly.type
_entity_poly.pdbx_seq_one_letter_code
_entity_poly.pdbx_strand_id
1 'polypeptide(L)'
;MSAARLRLVECRKILGGERDPFRIVWDEQATNKDRRLLLAMAGEPPALAARLAGRAWCDLSAELRGRVNAGLRRFSAWAERLQ
;
A
#
# COMPACT_ATOMS: atom_id res chain seq x y z
N MET A 1 -20.93 -20.43 2.32
CA MET A 1 -20.09 -19.72 1.32
C MET A 1 -20.37 -20.33 -0.04
N SER A 2 -20.56 -19.52 -1.10
CA SER A 2 -20.91 -20.05 -2.43
C SER A 2 -19.71 -20.63 -3.18
N ALA A 3 -19.94 -21.62 -4.04
CA ALA A 3 -18.91 -22.27 -4.87
C ALA A 3 -18.15 -21.27 -5.76
N ALA A 4 -18.81 -20.20 -6.20
CA ALA A 4 -18.18 -19.13 -6.99
C ALA A 4 -17.07 -18.40 -6.23
N ARG A 5 -17.23 -18.19 -4.91
CA ARG A 5 -16.24 -17.51 -4.08
C ARG A 5 -14.98 -18.35 -3.89
N LEU A 6 -15.13 -19.68 -3.80
CA LEU A 6 -14.01 -20.62 -3.69
C LEU A 6 -13.17 -20.61 -4.97
N ARG A 7 -13.81 -20.68 -6.15
CA ARG A 7 -13.11 -20.63 -7.45
C ARG A 7 -12.33 -19.33 -7.66
N LEU A 8 -12.88 -18.18 -7.26
CA LEU A 8 -12.17 -16.90 -7.35
C LEU A 8 -10.94 -16.81 -6.44
N VAL A 9 -11.01 -17.43 -5.25
CA VAL A 9 -9.85 -17.51 -4.34
C VAL A 9 -8.76 -18.41 -4.92
N GLU A 10 -9.16 -19.51 -5.57
CA GLU A 10 -8.26 -20.45 -6.22
C GLU A 10 -7.57 -19.84 -7.44
N CYS A 11 -8.33 -19.16 -8.32
CA CYS A 11 -7.77 -18.40 -9.42
C CYS A 11 -6.82 -17.29 -8.95
N ARG A 12 -7.10 -16.62 -7.83
CA ARG A 12 -6.20 -15.60 -7.26
C ARG A 12 -4.90 -16.21 -6.74
N LYS A 13 -4.94 -17.36 -6.08
CA LYS A 13 -3.73 -18.08 -5.66
C LYS A 13 -2.87 -18.46 -6.86
N ILE A 14 -3.49 -18.96 -7.93
CA ILE A 14 -2.81 -19.34 -9.18
C ILE A 14 -2.20 -18.10 -9.86
N LEU A 15 -2.90 -16.97 -9.85
CA LEU A 15 -2.44 -15.71 -10.45
C LEU A 15 -1.48 -14.90 -9.55
N GLY A 16 -1.04 -15.44 -8.42
CA GLY A 16 -0.15 -14.75 -7.48
C GLY A 16 -0.77 -13.50 -6.82
N GLY A 17 -2.11 -13.41 -6.82
CA GLY A 17 -2.84 -12.28 -6.26
C GLY A 17 -2.83 -12.29 -4.73
N GLU A 18 -1.74 -11.81 -4.13
CA GLU A 18 -1.74 -11.45 -2.72
C GLU A 18 -2.86 -10.44 -2.45
N ARG A 19 -3.68 -10.77 -1.45
CA ARG A 19 -4.78 -9.91 -1.02
C ARG A 19 -4.20 -8.85 -0.09
N ASP A 20 -3.57 -7.84 -0.68
CA ASP A 20 -3.03 -6.70 0.05
C ASP A 20 -4.11 -5.62 0.17
N PRO A 21 -4.71 -5.40 1.36
CA PRO A 21 -5.73 -4.37 1.54
C PRO A 21 -5.21 -2.98 1.22
N PHE A 22 -3.90 -2.77 1.38
CA PHE A 22 -3.24 -1.51 1.09
C PHE A 22 -3.20 -1.20 -0.40
N ARG A 23 -3.28 -2.23 -1.26
CA ARG A 23 -3.37 -2.06 -2.70
C ARG A 23 -4.58 -1.24 -3.11
N ILE A 24 -5.77 -1.59 -2.61
CA ILE A 24 -7.01 -0.89 -2.98
C ILE A 24 -6.94 0.57 -2.55
N VAL A 25 -6.50 0.81 -1.32
CA VAL A 25 -6.33 2.17 -0.79
C VAL A 25 -5.30 2.94 -1.62
N TRP A 26 -4.16 2.33 -1.92
CA TRP A 26 -3.11 2.97 -2.71
C TRP A 26 -3.57 3.27 -4.13
N ASP A 27 -3.99 2.24 -4.88
CA ASP A 27 -4.26 2.31 -6.32
C ASP A 27 -5.52 3.13 -6.63
N GLU A 28 -6.57 3.04 -5.82
CA GLU A 28 -7.90 3.56 -6.16
C GLU A 28 -8.32 4.77 -5.33
N GLN A 29 -7.81 4.93 -4.10
CA GLN A 29 -8.32 5.95 -3.16
C GLN A 29 -7.31 7.06 -2.85
N ALA A 30 -6.03 6.71 -2.71
CA ALA A 30 -4.99 7.65 -2.32
C ALA A 30 -4.68 8.62 -3.47
N THR A 31 -4.70 9.92 -3.17
CA THR A 31 -4.25 10.92 -4.13
C THR A 31 -2.73 10.85 -4.32
N ASN A 32 -2.23 11.44 -5.40
CA ASN A 32 -0.78 11.58 -5.59
C ASN A 32 -0.09 12.30 -4.42
N LYS A 33 -0.78 13.20 -3.74
CA LYS A 33 -0.25 13.89 -2.56
C LYS A 33 -0.11 12.94 -1.38
N ASP A 34 -1.12 12.10 -1.13
CA ASP A 34 -1.12 11.12 -0.04
C ASP A 34 -0.03 10.06 -0.26
N ARG A 35 0.10 9.56 -1.49
CA ARG A 35 1.16 8.62 -1.86
C ARG A 35 2.56 9.20 -1.64
N ARG A 36 2.79 10.46 -2.01
CA ARG A 36 4.07 11.16 -1.75
C ARG A 36 4.36 11.28 -0.25
N LEU A 37 3.34 11.62 0.54
CA LEU A 37 3.48 11.71 2.00
C LEU A 37 3.84 10.34 2.60
N LEU A 38 3.13 9.28 2.21
CA LEU A 38 3.40 7.90 2.64
C LEU A 38 4.84 7.46 2.30
N LEU A 39 5.31 7.78 1.10
CA LEU A 39 6.69 7.50 0.68
C LEU A 39 7.72 8.32 1.47
N ALA A 40 7.44 9.60 1.74
CA ALA A 40 8.30 10.41 2.60
C ALA A 40 8.37 9.86 4.03
N MET A 41 7.26 9.40 4.60
CA MET A 41 7.23 8.72 5.91
C MET A 41 7.98 7.37 5.91
N ALA A 42 8.10 6.73 4.75
CA ALA A 42 8.94 5.55 4.55
C ALA A 42 10.44 5.88 4.42
N GLY A 43 10.82 7.17 4.41
CA GLY A 43 12.19 7.65 4.30
C GLY A 43 12.64 7.93 2.86
N GLU A 44 11.73 7.93 1.88
CA GLU A 44 12.11 8.24 0.50
C GLU A 44 12.39 9.74 0.31
N PRO A 45 13.47 10.11 -0.40
CA PRO A 45 13.74 11.49 -0.76
C PRO A 45 12.58 12.10 -1.58
N PRO A 46 12.28 13.41 -1.46
CA PRO A 46 11.12 14.03 -2.12
C PRO A 46 11.05 13.80 -3.63
N ALA A 47 12.17 13.87 -4.34
CA ALA A 47 12.23 13.63 -5.79
C ALA A 47 11.89 12.17 -6.15
N LEU A 48 12.36 11.21 -5.35
CA LEU A 48 12.09 9.80 -5.53
C LEU A 48 10.63 9.46 -5.17
N ALA A 49 10.13 10.02 -4.06
CA ALA A 49 8.74 9.92 -3.67
C ALA A 49 7.78 10.44 -4.76
N ALA A 50 8.11 11.58 -5.38
CA ALA A 50 7.31 12.13 -6.48
C ALA A 50 7.24 11.20 -7.70
N ARG A 51 8.36 10.55 -8.03
CA ARG A 51 8.44 9.59 -9.13
C ARG A 51 7.69 8.28 -8.84
N LEU A 52 7.77 7.79 -7.61
CA LEU A 52 7.16 6.52 -7.19
C LEU A 52 5.66 6.65 -6.93
N ALA A 53 5.16 7.82 -6.55
CA ALA A 53 3.74 8.06 -6.28
C ALA A 53 2.81 7.76 -7.48
N GLY A 54 3.32 7.90 -8.71
CA GLY A 54 2.57 7.59 -9.92
C GLY A 54 2.48 6.09 -10.25
N ARG A 55 3.16 5.22 -9.49
CA ARG A 55 3.18 3.77 -9.74
C ARG A 55 2.04 3.04 -9.03
N ALA A 56 1.62 1.92 -9.59
CA ALA A 56 0.74 1.00 -8.88
C ALA A 56 1.47 0.38 -7.68
N TRP A 57 0.71 -0.02 -6.67
CA TRP A 57 1.25 -0.57 -5.43
C TRP A 57 2.14 -1.80 -5.68
N CYS A 58 1.73 -2.69 -6.60
CA CYS A 58 2.48 -3.89 -6.95
C CYS A 58 3.80 -3.60 -7.67
N ASP A 59 3.97 -2.42 -8.25
CA ASP A 59 5.20 -2.02 -8.95
C ASP A 59 6.26 -1.45 -8.00
N LEU A 60 5.88 -1.25 -6.72
CA LEU A 60 6.82 -0.92 -5.65
C LEU A 60 7.48 -2.20 -5.13
N SER A 61 8.76 -2.09 -4.77
CA SER A 61 9.48 -3.21 -4.16
C SER A 61 8.79 -3.65 -2.86
N ALA A 62 8.83 -4.95 -2.55
CA ALA A 62 8.25 -5.49 -1.33
C ALA A 62 8.84 -4.81 -0.07
N GLU A 63 10.13 -4.50 -0.09
CA GLU A 63 10.80 -3.75 0.97
C GLU A 63 10.21 -2.35 1.17
N LEU A 64 10.03 -1.59 0.07
CA LEU A 64 9.44 -0.26 0.13
C LEU A 64 7.99 -0.31 0.63
N ARG A 65 7.20 -1.27 0.13
CA ARG A 65 5.83 -1.51 0.63
C ARG A 65 5.82 -1.77 2.15
N GLY A 66 6.77 -2.55 2.64
CA GLY A 66 6.98 -2.80 4.07
C GLY A 66 7.30 -1.52 4.85
N ARG A 67 8.21 -0.68 4.35
CA ARG A 67 8.56 0.61 4.97
C ARG A 67 7.39 1.59 5.00
N VAL A 68 6.60 1.67 3.93
CA VAL A 68 5.38 2.50 3.89
C VAL A 68 4.38 2.06 4.97
N ASN A 69 4.10 0.76 5.05
CA ASN A 69 3.19 0.22 6.06
C ASN A 69 3.70 0.47 7.50
N ALA A 70 5.01 0.29 7.74
CA ALA A 70 5.62 0.59 9.04
C ALA A 70 5.55 2.09 9.37
N GLY A 71 5.82 2.97 8.40
CA GLY A 71 5.71 4.42 8.53
C GLY A 71 4.31 4.84 8.95
N LEU A 72 3.28 4.34 8.25
CA LEU A 72 1.89 4.64 8.57
C LEU A 72 1.49 4.16 9.96
N ARG A 73 1.88 2.94 10.36
CA ARG A 73 1.59 2.42 11.71
C ARG A 73 2.20 3.29 12.80
N ARG A 74 3.45 3.73 12.62
CA ARG A 74 4.11 4.65 13.57
C ARG A 74 3.38 5.98 13.66
N PHE A 75 2.95 6.53 12.52
CA PHE A 75 2.19 7.77 12.48
C PHE A 75 0.82 7.64 13.17
N SER A 76 0.04 6.58 12.88
CA SER A 76 -1.25 6.33 13.53
C SER A 76 -1.10 6.25 15.04
N ALA A 77 -0.16 5.43 15.52
CA ALA A 77 0.10 5.25 16.95
C ALA A 77 0.56 6.54 17.64
N TRP A 78 1.24 7.45 16.93
CA TRP A 78 1.58 8.77 17.45
C TRP A 78 0.37 9.72 17.44
N ALA A 79 -0.41 9.75 16.36
CA ALA A 79 -1.59 10.59 16.23
C ALA A 79 -2.68 10.24 17.26
N GLU A 80 -2.85 8.94 17.55
CA GLU A 80 -3.74 8.44 18.60
C GLU A 80 -3.36 8.94 20.00
N ARG A 81 -2.08 9.28 20.25
CA ARG A 81 -1.63 9.85 21.55
C ARG A 81 -1.92 11.33 21.70
N LEU A 82 -2.30 12.02 20.62
CA LEU A 82 -2.63 13.44 20.64
C LEU A 82 -4.12 13.71 20.86
N GLN A 83 -4.95 12.65 20.89
CA GLN A 83 -6.37 12.69 21.19
C GLN A 83 -6.61 12.43 22.68
#